data_AF-A0A7X3S538-F1
#
_entry.id   AF-A0A7X3S538-F1
#
_cell.length_a   1.000
_cell.length_b   1.000
_cell.length_c   1.000
_cell.angle_alpha   90.00
_cell.angle_beta   90.00
_cell.angle_gamma   90.00
#
_symmetry.space_group_name_H-M   'P 1'
#
loop_
_entity.id
_entity.type
_entity.pdbx_description
1 polymer ?
#
loop_
_entity_poly.entity_id
_entity_poly.type
_entity_poly.pdbx_seq_one_letter_code
_entity_poly.pdbx_strand_id
1 'polypeptide(L)'
;MKTLPERIRTAREEAGLSQVDVAKALRISASAVNQWEHGFTKNIKLEYFFALAHLLGQDPQWLATGKVHPRAREKGQPAGEGPALSTEERTLLHYIRQMPDTLRKLVFRFLKGLHNLDIPPNTPRH
;
A
#
# COMPACT_ATOMS: atom_id res chain seq x y z
N MET A 1 13.05 8.72 -14.58
CA MET A 1 11.75 8.84 -13.86
C MET A 1 10.94 7.61 -14.20
N LYS A 2 10.39 6.87 -13.21
CA LYS A 2 9.62 5.64 -13.50
C LYS A 2 8.33 5.97 -14.23
N THR A 3 7.94 5.18 -15.21
CA THR A 3 6.65 5.30 -15.92
C THR A 3 5.47 4.81 -15.04
N LEU A 4 4.22 5.11 -15.42
CA LEU A 4 3.05 4.60 -14.69
C LEU A 4 3.04 3.04 -14.61
N PRO A 5 3.25 2.31 -15.73
CA PRO A 5 3.35 0.86 -15.70
C PRO A 5 4.40 0.34 -14.73
N GLU A 6 5.60 0.93 -14.76
CA GLU A 6 6.70 0.57 -13.85
C GLU A 6 6.36 0.85 -12.38
N ARG A 7 5.65 1.93 -12.08
CA ARG A 7 5.20 2.25 -10.71
C ARG A 7 4.15 1.27 -10.22
N ILE A 8 3.16 0.92 -11.04
CA ILE A 8 2.16 -0.11 -10.70
C ILE A 8 2.85 -1.42 -10.38
N ARG A 9 3.75 -1.87 -11.26
CA ARG A 9 4.50 -3.12 -11.07
C ARG A 9 5.36 -3.08 -9.81
N THR A 10 6.14 -2.02 -9.62
CA THR A 10 7.00 -1.86 -8.43
C THR A 10 6.15 -1.90 -7.16
N ALA A 11 5.09 -1.09 -7.10
CA ALA A 11 4.23 -1.01 -5.92
C ALA A 11 3.51 -2.33 -5.62
N ARG A 12 3.11 -3.08 -6.65
CA ARG A 12 2.56 -4.44 -6.50
C ARG A 12 3.59 -5.40 -5.90
N GLU A 13 4.80 -5.41 -6.43
CA GLU A 13 5.89 -6.28 -5.94
C GLU A 13 6.28 -5.91 -4.49
N GLU A 14 6.30 -4.63 -4.14
CA GLU A 14 6.51 -4.14 -2.76
C GLU A 14 5.32 -4.43 -1.82
N ALA A 15 4.13 -4.59 -2.37
CA ALA A 15 2.96 -5.11 -1.65
C ALA A 15 3.00 -6.64 -1.50
N GLY A 16 3.90 -7.34 -2.18
CA GLY A 16 4.00 -8.80 -2.16
C GLY A 16 2.84 -9.50 -2.87
N LEU A 17 2.13 -8.78 -3.75
CA LEU A 17 0.97 -9.29 -4.48
C LEU A 17 1.38 -9.84 -5.85
N SER A 18 0.76 -10.92 -6.30
CA SER A 18 0.82 -11.33 -7.72
C SER A 18 -0.16 -10.50 -8.57
N GLN A 19 0.01 -10.51 -9.89
CA GLN A 19 -0.97 -9.89 -10.79
C GLN A 19 -2.36 -10.52 -10.65
N VAL A 20 -2.42 -11.82 -10.31
CA VAL A 20 -3.66 -12.56 -10.07
C VAL A 20 -4.34 -12.09 -8.78
N ASP A 21 -3.58 -11.76 -7.74
CA ASP A 21 -4.14 -11.26 -6.47
C ASP A 21 -4.78 -9.89 -6.67
N VAL A 22 -4.11 -9.00 -7.42
CA VAL A 22 -4.68 -7.70 -7.82
C VAL A 22 -5.95 -7.89 -8.65
N ALA A 23 -5.91 -8.79 -9.64
CA ALA A 23 -7.06 -9.05 -10.50
C ALA A 23 -8.27 -9.57 -9.71
N LYS A 24 -8.05 -10.49 -8.77
CA LYS A 24 -9.09 -11.02 -7.87
C LYS A 24 -9.67 -9.92 -6.98
N ALA A 25 -8.81 -9.11 -6.34
CA ALA A 25 -9.23 -8.03 -5.47
C ALA A 25 -10.08 -6.98 -6.19
N LEU A 26 -9.70 -6.63 -7.43
CA LEU A 26 -10.41 -5.64 -8.26
C LEU A 26 -11.55 -6.23 -9.10
N ARG A 27 -11.77 -7.56 -9.04
CA ARG A 27 -12.75 -8.29 -9.87
C ARG A 27 -12.59 -8.03 -11.37
N ILE A 28 -11.35 -8.04 -11.84
CA ILE A 28 -10.97 -7.86 -13.26
C ILE A 28 -10.18 -9.08 -13.75
N SER A 29 -9.86 -9.11 -15.05
CA SER A 29 -9.00 -10.16 -15.60
C SER A 29 -7.52 -9.94 -15.24
N ALA A 30 -6.76 -11.02 -15.04
CA ALA A 30 -5.30 -10.94 -14.88
C ALA A 30 -4.62 -10.32 -16.10
N SER A 31 -5.20 -10.50 -17.29
CA SER A 31 -4.74 -9.86 -18.54
C SER A 31 -4.83 -8.33 -18.45
N ALA A 32 -5.86 -7.77 -17.81
CA ALA A 32 -5.97 -6.32 -17.62
C ALA A 32 -4.82 -5.78 -16.76
N VAL A 33 -4.50 -6.43 -15.63
CA VAL A 33 -3.36 -6.06 -14.78
C VAL A 33 -2.04 -6.16 -15.56
N ASN A 34 -1.87 -7.23 -16.34
CA ASN A 34 -0.70 -7.40 -17.20
C ASN A 34 -0.57 -6.26 -18.23
N GLN A 35 -1.66 -5.86 -18.87
CA GLN A 35 -1.67 -4.74 -19.81
C GLN A 35 -1.33 -3.40 -19.15
N TRP A 36 -1.75 -3.18 -17.91
CA TRP A 36 -1.40 -1.98 -17.14
C TRP A 36 0.10 -1.92 -16.82
N GLU A 37 0.69 -3.04 -16.41
CA GLU A 37 2.11 -3.13 -16.05
C GLU A 37 3.08 -3.09 -17.24
N HIS A 38 2.58 -3.36 -18.45
CA HIS A 38 3.34 -3.28 -19.69
C HIS A 38 3.01 -2.05 -20.55
N GLY A 39 2.10 -1.19 -20.10
CA GLY A 39 1.74 0.05 -20.80
C GLY A 39 0.90 -0.15 -22.07
N PHE A 40 0.30 -1.33 -22.26
CA PHE A 40 -0.61 -1.59 -23.37
C PHE A 40 -1.96 -0.86 -23.20
N THR A 41 -2.34 -0.55 -21.96
CA THR A 41 -3.50 0.28 -21.67
C THR A 41 -3.08 1.74 -21.51
N LYS A 42 -3.55 2.60 -22.43
CA LYS A 42 -3.27 4.04 -22.38
C LYS A 42 -3.97 4.75 -21.23
N ASN A 43 -5.19 4.32 -20.90
CA ASN A 43 -6.02 4.91 -19.85
C ASN A 43 -6.66 3.82 -19.00
N ILE A 44 -6.28 3.77 -17.72
CA ILE A 44 -6.97 2.96 -16.71
C ILE A 44 -8.19 3.75 -16.24
N LYS A 45 -9.37 3.12 -16.18
CA LYS A 45 -10.56 3.80 -15.64
C LYS A 45 -10.30 4.25 -14.20
N LEU A 46 -10.77 5.44 -13.85
CA LEU A 46 -10.54 6.04 -12.53
C LEU A 46 -10.98 5.12 -11.38
N GLU A 47 -12.11 4.44 -11.51
CA GLU A 47 -12.62 3.48 -10.52
C GLU A 47 -11.55 2.42 -10.14
N TYR A 48 -10.92 1.82 -11.14
CA TYR A 48 -9.90 0.79 -10.94
C TYR A 48 -8.57 1.39 -10.52
N PHE A 49 -8.25 2.59 -11.00
CA PHE A 49 -7.04 3.28 -10.61
C PHE A 49 -7.02 3.61 -9.11
N PHE A 50 -8.11 4.16 -8.58
CA PHE A 50 -8.22 4.44 -7.15
C PHE A 50 -8.28 3.15 -6.31
N ALA A 51 -9.03 2.14 -6.76
CA ALA A 51 -9.06 0.84 -6.10
C ALA A 51 -7.66 0.19 -6.05
N LEU A 52 -6.90 0.28 -7.15
CA LEU A 52 -5.53 -0.19 -7.23
C LEU A 52 -4.61 0.57 -6.26
N ALA A 53 -4.67 1.91 -6.25
CA ALA A 53 -3.86 2.71 -5.34
C ALA A 53 -4.13 2.35 -3.86
N HIS A 54 -5.40 2.19 -3.50
CA HIS A 54 -5.80 1.77 -2.16
C HIS A 54 -5.29 0.36 -1.81
N LEU A 55 -5.47 -0.62 -2.70
CA LEU A 55 -4.98 -1.99 -2.51
C LEU A 55 -3.46 -2.05 -2.33
N LEU A 56 -2.73 -1.21 -3.06
CA LEU A 56 -1.26 -1.13 -2.98
C LEU A 56 -0.77 -0.32 -1.77
N GLY A 57 -1.67 0.34 -1.04
CA GLY A 57 -1.33 1.26 0.07
C GLY A 57 -0.56 2.49 -0.42
N GLN A 58 -0.80 2.93 -1.65
CA GLN A 58 -0.10 4.06 -2.27
C GLN A 58 -1.02 5.27 -2.41
N ASP A 59 -0.43 6.45 -2.35
CA ASP A 59 -1.12 7.69 -2.70
C ASP A 59 -1.49 7.69 -4.20
N PRO A 60 -2.76 7.91 -4.58
CA PRO A 60 -3.18 7.88 -5.98
C PRO A 60 -2.44 8.90 -6.86
N GLN A 61 -2.11 10.07 -6.32
CA GLN A 61 -1.39 11.10 -7.06
C GLN A 61 0.08 10.70 -7.30
N TRP A 62 0.75 10.12 -6.31
CA TRP A 62 2.07 9.52 -6.50
C TRP A 62 2.03 8.41 -7.53
N LEU A 63 1.02 7.52 -7.47
CA LEU A 63 0.90 6.43 -8.44
C LEU A 63 0.72 6.98 -9.86
N ALA A 64 -0.07 8.06 -10.03
CA ALA A 64 -0.36 8.68 -11.33
C ALA A 64 0.82 9.48 -11.90
N THR A 65 1.56 10.19 -11.05
CA THR A 65 2.54 11.19 -11.50
C THR A 65 3.99 10.84 -11.19
N GLY A 66 4.22 9.91 -10.26
CA GLY A 66 5.53 9.60 -9.70
C GLY A 66 6.10 10.70 -8.80
N LYS A 67 5.36 11.77 -8.55
CA LYS A 67 5.76 12.87 -7.67
C LYS A 67 5.20 12.59 -6.28
N VAL A 68 6.09 12.58 -5.28
CA VAL A 68 5.67 12.53 -3.88
C VAL A 68 5.00 13.87 -3.59
N HIS A 69 3.70 13.87 -3.29
CA HIS A 69 3.09 15.06 -2.73
C HIS A 69 3.67 15.21 -1.31
N PRO A 70 4.32 16.33 -0.95
CA PRO A 70 4.55 16.60 0.47
C PRO A 70 3.17 16.57 1.09
N ARG A 71 2.90 15.58 1.96
CA ARG A 71 1.54 15.29 2.49
C ARG A 71 0.82 16.61 2.65
N ALA A 72 -0.30 16.79 1.93
CA ALA A 72 -1.28 17.73 2.40
C ALA A 72 -1.60 17.22 3.80
N ARG A 73 -0.97 17.84 4.81
CA ARG A 73 -1.35 17.73 6.20
C ARG A 73 -2.86 17.78 6.16
N GLU A 74 -3.51 16.73 6.63
CA GLU A 74 -4.94 16.74 6.85
C GLU A 74 -5.25 18.13 7.43
N LYS A 75 -6.05 18.90 6.69
CA LYS A 75 -6.48 20.23 7.10
C LYS A 75 -7.22 20.03 8.42
N GLY A 76 -6.52 20.12 9.54
CA GLY A 76 -7.06 19.77 10.86
C GLY A 76 -6.07 19.45 11.97
N GLN A 77 -4.85 18.96 11.72
CA GLN A 77 -3.89 18.69 12.81
C GLN A 77 -2.78 19.74 12.86
N PRO A 78 -2.67 20.55 13.93
CA PRO A 78 -1.53 21.44 14.12
C PRO A 78 -0.25 20.61 14.21
N ALA A 79 0.78 21.10 13.52
CA ALA A 79 2.11 20.52 13.51
C ALA A 79 2.72 20.57 14.92
N GLY A 80 2.56 19.49 15.67
CA GLY A 80 3.07 19.39 17.04
C GLY A 80 2.49 18.22 17.82
N GLU A 81 1.28 17.77 17.47
CA GLU A 81 0.58 16.73 18.24
C GLU A 81 -0.11 15.74 17.29
N GLY A 82 0.67 14.86 16.65
CA GLY A 82 0.15 13.51 16.47
C GLY A 82 -0.01 12.88 17.86
N PRO A 83 -0.90 11.88 18.07
CA PRO A 83 -0.86 11.12 19.31
C PRO A 83 0.59 10.70 19.52
N ALA A 84 1.15 11.05 20.68
CA ALA A 84 2.49 10.66 21.03
C ALA A 84 2.57 9.16 20.79
N LEU A 85 3.49 8.72 19.91
CA LEU A 85 3.59 7.31 19.54
C LEU A 85 3.49 6.47 20.80
N SER A 86 2.59 5.48 20.79
CA SER A 86 2.42 4.61 21.94
C SER A 86 3.76 3.93 22.25
N THR A 87 3.89 3.41 23.47
CA THR A 87 5.10 2.68 23.87
C THR A 87 5.35 1.51 22.91
N GLU A 88 4.29 0.85 22.46
CA GLU A 88 4.33 -0.25 21.50
C GLU A 88 4.81 0.22 20.12
N GLU A 89 4.30 1.35 19.62
CA GLU A 89 4.72 1.91 18.33
C GLU A 89 6.20 2.34 18.36
N ARG A 90 6.65 2.96 19.45
CA ARG A 90 8.06 3.34 19.62
C ARG A 90 8.96 2.12 19.68
N THR A 91 8.55 1.11 20.42
CA THR A 91 9.27 -0.16 20.56
C THR A 91 9.38 -0.89 19.22
N LEU A 92 8.28 -0.99 18.47
CA LEU A 92 8.28 -1.60 17.15
C LEU A 92 9.22 -0.85 16.18
N LEU A 93 9.16 0.48 16.16
CA LEU A 93 10.04 1.30 15.33
C LEU A 93 11.51 1.12 15.70
N HIS A 94 11.83 1.03 16.99
CA HIS A 94 13.18 0.76 17.46
C HIS A 94 13.72 -0.56 16.88
N TYR A 95 12.96 -1.64 17.01
CA TYR A 95 13.35 -2.94 16.48
C TYR A 95 13.46 -2.95 14.95
N ILE A 96 12.47 -2.38 14.24
CA ILE A 96 12.49 -2.32 12.77
C ILE A 96 13.70 -1.55 12.23
N ARG A 97 14.14 -0.49 12.92
CA ARG A 97 15.31 0.32 12.51
C ARG A 97 16.62 -0.46 12.62
N GLN A 98 16.73 -1.35 13.59
CA GLN A 98 17.93 -2.17 13.81
C GLN A 98 17.95 -3.47 12.99
N MET A 99 16.84 -3.83 12.36
CA MET A 99 16.75 -5.04 11.54
C MET A 99 17.47 -4.90 10.19
N PRO A 100 18.13 -5.98 9.72
CA PRO A 100 18.53 -6.14 8.33
C PRO A 100 17.34 -6.02 7.37
N ASP A 101 17.56 -5.49 6.16
CA ASP A 101 16.48 -5.19 5.21
C ASP A 101 15.62 -6.41 4.84
N THR A 102 16.20 -7.61 4.80
CA THR A 102 15.47 -8.85 4.52
C THR A 102 14.41 -9.13 5.60
N LEU A 103 14.77 -8.97 6.88
CA LEU A 103 13.86 -9.19 7.99
C LEU A 103 12.82 -8.07 8.10
N ARG A 104 13.24 -6.82 7.85
CA ARG A 104 12.32 -5.68 7.74
C ARG A 104 11.24 -5.94 6.69
N LYS A 105 11.61 -6.39 5.48
CA LYS A 105 10.67 -6.74 4.41
C LYS A 105 9.71 -7.87 4.81
N LEU A 106 10.19 -8.87 5.56
CA LEU A 106 9.37 -9.97 6.04
C LEU A 106 8.32 -9.48 7.06
N VAL A 107 8.72 -8.67 8.04
CA VAL A 107 7.82 -8.06 9.03
C VAL A 107 6.77 -7.20 8.34
N PHE A 108 7.17 -6.37 7.37
CA PHE A 108 6.23 -5.57 6.59
C PHE A 108 5.21 -6.42 5.83
N ARG A 109 5.64 -7.53 5.22
CA ARG A 109 4.73 -8.46 4.54
C ARG A 109 3.75 -9.10 5.51
N PHE A 110 4.22 -9.49 6.69
CA PHE A 110 3.38 -10.06 7.75
C PHE A 110 2.34 -9.06 8.26
N LEU A 111 2.75 -7.82 8.59
CA LEU A 111 1.84 -6.77 9.04
C LEU A 111 0.80 -6.41 7.98
N LYS A 112 1.19 -6.33 6.70
CA LYS A 112 0.25 -6.14 5.58
C LYS A 112 -0.75 -7.31 5.48
N GLY A 113 -0.27 -8.54 5.65
CA GLY A 113 -1.12 -9.73 5.68
C GLY A 113 -2.15 -9.68 6.81
N LEU A 114 -1.74 -9.27 8.02
CA LEU A 114 -2.65 -9.11 9.16
C LEU A 114 -3.69 -8.00 8.94
N HIS A 115 -3.31 -6.89 8.31
CA HIS A 115 -4.24 -5.79 8.02
C HIS A 115 -5.33 -6.18 6.99
N ASN A 116 -4.99 -7.09 6.08
CA ASN A 116 -5.92 -7.60 5.07
C ASN A 116 -6.80 -8.75 5.57
N LEU A 117 -6.53 -9.28 6.77
CA LEU A 117 -7.44 -10.20 7.44
C LEU A 117 -8.50 -9.35 8.13
N ASP A 118 -9.75 -9.51 7.72
CA ASP A 118 -10.91 -8.94 8.41
C ASP A 118 -11.04 -9.67 9.75
N ILE A 119 -10.30 -9.20 10.77
CA ILE A 119 -10.35 -9.75 12.12
C ILE A 119 -11.59 -9.15 12.76
N PRO A 120 -12.69 -9.92 12.96
CA PRO A 120 -13.85 -9.39 13.65
C PRO A 120 -13.44 -8.92 15.05
N PRO A 121 -14.01 -7.80 15.55
CA PRO A 121 -13.67 -7.30 16.86
C PRO A 121 -13.86 -8.42 17.89
N ASN A 122 -12.81 -8.64 18.68
CA ASN A 122 -12.74 -9.63 19.74
C ASN A 122 -14.01 -9.55 20.58
N THR A 123 -14.94 -10.50 20.42
CA THR A 123 -16.15 -10.53 21.22
C THR A 123 -15.77 -11.14 22.56
N PRO A 124 -15.79 -10.38 23.68
CA PRO A 124 -15.56 -10.98 24.98
C PRO A 124 -16.67 -12.00 25.23
N ARG A 125 -16.28 -13.26 25.47
CA ARG A 125 -17.21 -14.28 25.97
C ARG A 125 -17.52 -13.92 27.42
N HIS A 126 -18.77 -13.53 27.67
CA HIS A 126 -19.37 -13.57 28.99
C HIS A 126 -19.87 -14.99 29.28
#